data_AF-A0A1Z9AQA7-F1
#
_entry.id   AF-A0A1Z9AQA7-F1
#
_cell.length_a   1.000
_cell.length_b   1.000
_cell.length_c   1.000
_cell.angle_alpha   90.00
_cell.angle_beta   90.00
_cell.angle_gamma   90.00
#
_symmetry.space_group_name_H-M   'P 1'
#
loop_
_entity.id
_entity.type
_entity.pdbx_description
1 polymer ?
#
loop_
_entity_poly.entity_id
_entity_poly.type
_entity_poly.pdbx_seq_one_letter_code
_entity_poly.pdbx_strand_id
1 'polypeptide(L)'
;MATVWRKLGAYFQKPVAQRKELDPQTKKELEEYNEKLSEYHLKVRQKNTALYTSIVPKELLLLLMKHNDYKCTQWGSRKFARLVNLARNILDVEIHSQEGYAFNKKTAKQEEQFIIKLTLLMALFFPLPLKSALSDPKADEKYKALFRTWLVDDFGMLDSEEFEIFEAGVFNGVKNEPGNVVLDIFHDALRFEESQFGYTVNSNIMRTVLGKSIVFTAKAKKESERNLTPGWVLNFQAAYNIDSFVDEEKALADNEAMHEDGIT
;
A
#
# COMPACT_ATOMS: atom_id res chain seq x y z
N MET A 1 -18.76 -22.76 -21.17
CA MET A 1 -19.27 -22.21 -22.44
C MET A 1 -18.27 -22.17 -23.61
N ALA A 2 -16.96 -22.46 -23.42
CA ALA A 2 -15.98 -22.41 -24.51
C ALA A 2 -15.91 -23.67 -25.42
N THR A 3 -16.58 -24.76 -25.03
CA THR A 3 -16.45 -26.08 -25.67
C THR A 3 -17.41 -26.31 -26.84
N VAL A 4 -18.51 -25.56 -26.95
CA VAL A 4 -19.51 -25.73 -28.02
C VAL A 4 -19.05 -25.03 -29.31
N TRP A 5 -18.46 -23.83 -29.21
CA TRP A 5 -18.06 -23.01 -30.35
C TRP A 5 -16.90 -23.58 -31.17
N ARG A 6 -15.93 -24.26 -30.52
CA ARG A 6 -14.81 -24.93 -31.21
C ARG A 6 -15.25 -26.13 -32.05
N LYS A 7 -16.33 -26.83 -31.68
CA LYS A 7 -16.86 -27.97 -32.44
C LYS A 7 -17.62 -27.56 -33.71
N LEU A 8 -17.98 -26.28 -33.85
CA LEU A 8 -18.70 -25.73 -35.00
C LEU A 8 -17.77 -25.06 -36.04
N GLY A 9 -16.45 -25.24 -35.94
CA GLY A 9 -15.49 -24.68 -36.91
C GLY A 9 -15.27 -23.17 -36.81
N ALA A 10 -15.81 -22.51 -35.78
CA ALA A 10 -15.58 -21.09 -35.54
C ALA A 10 -14.20 -20.86 -34.89
N TYR A 11 -13.22 -20.47 -35.70
CA TYR A 11 -11.96 -19.94 -35.23
C TYR A 11 -12.13 -18.44 -34.95
N PHE A 12 -12.30 -18.07 -33.68
CA PHE A 12 -12.12 -16.68 -33.28
C PHE A 12 -10.63 -16.36 -33.30
N GLN A 13 -10.15 -15.76 -34.39
CA GLN A 13 -8.87 -15.05 -34.36
C GLN A 13 -9.01 -13.92 -33.34
N LYS A 14 -8.11 -13.88 -32.34
CA LYS A 14 -8.00 -12.69 -31.49
C LYS A 14 -7.86 -11.49 -32.43
N PRO A 15 -8.67 -10.42 -32.28
CA PRO A 15 -8.47 -9.23 -33.07
C PRO A 15 -7.03 -8.77 -32.85
N VAL A 16 -6.24 -8.78 -33.92
CA VAL A 16 -4.93 -8.17 -33.93
C VAL A 16 -5.21 -6.68 -33.85
N ALA A 17 -5.10 -6.10 -32.66
CA ALA A 17 -5.13 -4.67 -32.49
C ALA A 17 -3.97 -4.12 -33.31
N GLN A 18 -4.26 -3.56 -34.50
CA GLN A 18 -3.29 -2.75 -35.21
C GLN A 18 -2.96 -1.59 -34.28
N ARG A 19 -1.77 -1.62 -33.65
CA ARG A 19 -1.23 -0.46 -32.96
C ARG A 19 -1.13 0.64 -34.01
N LYS A 20 -2.14 1.51 -34.08
CA LYS A 20 -2.01 2.75 -34.84
C LYS A 20 -0.82 3.48 -34.25
N GLU A 21 0.21 3.69 -35.05
CA GLU A 21 1.27 4.60 -34.64
C GLU A 21 0.64 5.95 -34.37
N LEU A 22 0.88 6.47 -33.17
CA LEU A 22 0.51 7.83 -32.81
C LEU A 22 1.20 8.79 -33.81
N ASP A 23 0.48 9.82 -34.23
CA ASP A 23 1.09 10.84 -35.08
C ASP A 23 2.25 11.54 -34.34
N PRO A 24 3.23 12.11 -35.05
CA PRO A 24 4.42 12.69 -34.42
C PRO A 24 4.13 13.80 -33.42
N GLN A 25 3.03 14.55 -33.60
CA GLN A 25 2.64 15.62 -32.68
C GLN A 25 2.10 15.02 -31.38
N THR A 26 1.20 14.04 -31.46
CA THR A 26 0.70 13.32 -30.29
C THR A 26 1.83 12.59 -29.54
N LYS A 27 2.80 12.00 -30.25
CA LYS A 27 3.99 11.39 -29.62
C LYS A 27 4.76 12.41 -28.78
N LYS A 28 5.05 13.59 -29.36
CA LYS A 28 5.77 14.66 -28.68
C LYS A 28 5.00 15.22 -27.47
N GLU A 29 3.69 15.45 -27.62
CA GLU A 29 2.82 15.89 -26.51
C GLU A 29 2.79 14.86 -25.36
N LEU A 30 2.79 13.57 -25.71
CA LEU A 30 2.80 12.48 -24.74
C LEU A 30 4.16 12.34 -24.03
N GLU A 31 5.27 12.54 -24.74
CA GLU A 31 6.62 12.61 -24.17
C GLU A 31 6.73 13.78 -23.17
N GLU A 32 6.33 14.99 -23.56
CA GLU A 32 6.34 16.16 -22.67
C GLU A 32 5.43 15.98 -21.45
N TYR A 33 4.27 15.33 -21.61
CA TYR A 33 3.39 14.98 -20.50
C TYR A 33 4.04 13.97 -19.55
N ASN A 34 4.65 12.91 -20.09
CA ASN A 34 5.31 11.87 -19.30
C ASN A 34 6.52 12.41 -18.53
N GLU A 35 7.28 13.33 -19.12
CA GLU A 35 8.38 14.03 -18.43
C GLU A 35 7.86 14.81 -17.21
N LYS A 36 6.82 15.65 -17.40
CA LYS A 36 6.20 16.42 -16.31
C LYS A 36 5.63 15.50 -15.22
N LEU A 37 5.02 14.40 -15.62
CA LEU A 37 4.47 13.41 -14.70
C LEU A 37 5.58 12.70 -13.91
N SER A 38 6.68 12.34 -14.57
CA SER A 38 7.86 11.75 -13.94
C SER A 38 8.49 12.68 -12.90
N GLU A 39 8.65 13.97 -13.23
CA GLU A 39 9.14 14.99 -12.30
C GLU A 39 8.21 15.14 -11.08
N TYR A 40 6.89 15.17 -11.31
CA TYR A 40 5.90 15.22 -10.24
C TYR A 40 6.03 14.01 -9.32
N HIS A 41 6.08 12.80 -9.89
CA HIS A 41 6.24 11.57 -9.10
C HIS A 41 7.56 11.52 -8.34
N LEU A 42 8.64 12.06 -8.89
CA LEU A 42 9.91 12.19 -8.17
C LEU A 42 9.77 13.10 -6.95
N LYS A 43 9.17 14.28 -7.11
CA LYS A 43 8.91 15.22 -6.00
C LYS A 43 8.03 14.60 -4.91
N VAL A 44 6.96 13.89 -5.30
CA VAL A 44 6.07 13.20 -4.36
C VAL A 44 6.83 12.09 -3.61
N ARG A 45 7.65 11.29 -4.31
CA ARG A 45 8.48 10.25 -3.68
C ARG A 45 9.42 10.84 -2.63
N GLN A 46 10.10 11.95 -2.94
CA GLN A 46 10.99 12.63 -2.00
C GLN A 46 10.24 13.16 -0.78
N LYS A 47 9.09 13.82 -0.99
CA LYS A 47 8.24 14.34 0.09
C LYS A 47 7.75 13.22 1.01
N ASN A 48 7.25 12.13 0.44
CA ASN A 48 6.75 10.99 1.20
C ASN A 48 7.89 10.32 1.98
N THR A 49 9.06 10.16 1.35
CA THR A 49 10.26 9.63 2.03
C THR A 49 10.57 10.46 3.26
N ALA A 50 10.73 11.78 3.11
CA ALA A 50 11.07 12.68 4.21
C ALA A 50 10.05 12.62 5.36
N LEU A 51 8.76 12.57 5.03
CA LEU A 51 7.68 12.45 6.02
C LEU A 51 7.75 11.12 6.77
N TYR A 52 7.89 9.99 6.05
CA TYR A 52 7.92 8.69 6.69
C TYR A 52 9.17 8.51 7.54
N THR A 53 10.31 9.07 7.12
CA THR A 53 11.55 9.06 7.90
C THR A 53 11.52 9.97 9.11
N SER A 54 10.69 11.03 9.11
CA SER A 54 10.50 11.84 10.31
C SER A 54 9.55 11.20 11.32
N ILE A 55 8.75 10.22 10.89
CA ILE A 55 7.83 9.49 11.76
C ILE A 55 8.53 8.29 12.39
N VAL A 56 9.24 7.47 11.61
CA VAL A 56 9.81 6.20 12.09
C VAL A 56 11.27 6.39 12.52
N PRO A 57 11.64 6.20 13.79
CA PRO A 57 13.05 6.24 14.19
C PRO A 57 13.84 5.08 13.60
N LYS A 58 15.13 5.29 13.32
CA LYS A 58 16.01 4.24 12.78
C LYS A 58 16.10 3.04 13.73
N GLU A 59 16.17 3.32 15.03
CA GLU A 59 16.31 2.32 16.08
C GLU A 59 15.09 1.39 16.13
N LEU A 60 13.89 1.95 15.94
CA LEU A 60 12.66 1.17 15.86
C LEU A 60 12.67 0.28 14.61
N LEU A 61 13.10 0.83 13.46
CA LEU A 61 13.20 0.05 12.22
C LEU A 61 14.16 -1.13 12.39
N LEU A 62 15.35 -0.90 12.95
CA LEU A 62 16.33 -1.95 13.22
C LEU A 62 15.81 -2.98 14.21
N LEU A 63 15.02 -2.57 15.21
CA LEU A 63 14.37 -3.47 16.15
C LEU A 63 13.37 -4.39 15.44
N LEU A 64 12.49 -3.83 14.60
CA LEU A 64 11.53 -4.60 13.80
C LEU A 64 12.20 -5.60 12.87
N MET A 65 13.33 -5.22 12.25
CA MET A 65 14.12 -6.10 11.39
C MET A 65 14.74 -7.29 12.11
N LYS A 66 14.87 -7.26 13.44
CA LYS A 66 15.25 -8.45 14.24
C LYS A 66 14.12 -9.47 14.35
N HIS A 67 12.87 -9.04 14.19
CA HIS A 67 11.68 -9.86 14.34
C HIS A 67 11.07 -10.29 13.00
N ASN A 68 11.38 -9.59 11.91
CA ASN A 68 10.90 -9.94 10.58
C ASN A 68 11.95 -9.68 9.50
N ASP A 69 12.13 -10.65 8.61
CA ASP A 69 12.81 -10.44 7.34
C ASP A 69 11.95 -9.57 6.41
N TYR A 70 12.30 -8.28 6.32
CA TYR A 70 11.63 -7.33 5.44
C TYR A 70 12.05 -7.45 3.96
N LYS A 71 13.07 -8.24 3.60
CA LYS A 71 13.32 -8.59 2.19
C LYS A 71 12.33 -9.62 1.66
N CYS A 72 11.57 -10.27 2.54
CA CYS A 72 10.52 -11.20 2.16
C CYS A 72 9.55 -10.57 1.14
N THR A 73 9.45 -11.20 -0.03
CA THR A 73 8.68 -10.68 -1.17
C THR A 73 7.18 -10.53 -0.85
N GLN A 74 6.61 -11.37 0.02
CA GLN A 74 5.18 -11.36 0.36
C GLN A 74 4.84 -10.62 1.67
N TRP A 75 5.74 -10.68 2.66
CA TRP A 75 5.48 -10.25 4.05
C TRP A 75 6.49 -9.20 4.55
N GLY A 76 7.22 -8.58 3.63
CA GLY A 76 8.27 -7.61 3.94
C GLY A 76 7.93 -6.18 3.51
N SER A 77 8.97 -5.43 3.15
CA SER A 77 8.94 -3.99 2.85
C SER A 77 8.06 -3.64 1.66
N ARG A 78 7.90 -4.55 0.68
CA ARG A 78 6.99 -4.33 -0.46
C ARG A 78 5.53 -4.26 -0.03
N LYS A 79 5.10 -5.18 0.84
CA LYS A 79 3.76 -5.19 1.42
C LYS A 79 3.52 -3.93 2.25
N PHE A 80 4.46 -3.62 3.15
CA PHE A 80 4.44 -2.38 3.91
C PHE A 80 4.24 -1.17 2.99
N ALA A 81 5.06 -1.04 1.96
CA ALA A 81 5.03 0.12 1.08
C ALA A 81 3.72 0.22 0.27
N ARG A 82 3.16 -0.90 -0.20
CA ARG A 82 1.87 -0.92 -0.89
C ARG A 82 0.72 -0.55 0.04
N LEU A 83 0.69 -1.08 1.25
CA LEU A 83 -0.35 -0.74 2.24
C LEU A 83 -0.34 0.77 2.54
N VAL A 84 0.84 1.36 2.72
CA VAL A 84 0.99 2.81 2.91
C VAL A 84 0.50 3.59 1.69
N ASN A 85 0.84 3.16 0.47
CA ASN A 85 0.36 3.81 -0.75
C ASN A 85 -1.16 3.71 -0.91
N LEU A 86 -1.74 2.55 -0.63
CA LEU A 86 -3.19 2.34 -0.69
C LEU A 86 -3.89 3.24 0.34
N ALA A 87 -3.44 3.21 1.59
CA ALA A 87 -3.96 4.07 2.66
C ALA A 87 -3.85 5.56 2.30
N ARG A 88 -2.73 5.98 1.71
CA ARG A 88 -2.52 7.37 1.28
C ARG A 88 -3.47 7.77 0.15
N ASN A 89 -3.62 6.93 -0.88
CA ASN A 89 -4.53 7.20 -1.98
C ASN A 89 -5.98 7.33 -1.50
N ILE A 90 -6.40 6.43 -0.58
CA ILE A 90 -7.71 6.49 0.03
C ILE A 90 -7.86 7.79 0.80
N LEU A 91 -6.95 8.10 1.73
CA LEU A 91 -6.97 9.33 2.51
C LEU A 91 -7.05 10.59 1.63
N ASP A 92 -6.27 10.65 0.55
CA ASP A 92 -6.28 11.78 -0.38
C ASP A 92 -7.68 11.96 -1.01
N VAL A 93 -8.39 10.88 -1.35
CA VAL A 93 -9.77 11.00 -1.87
C VAL A 93 -10.76 11.34 -0.77
N GLU A 94 -10.64 10.75 0.40
CA GLU A 94 -11.55 11.01 1.51
C GLU A 94 -11.49 12.46 1.99
N ILE A 95 -10.32 13.11 1.96
CA ILE A 95 -10.16 14.51 2.34
C ILE A 95 -10.73 15.47 1.28
N HIS A 96 -10.64 15.11 0.00
CA HIS A 96 -10.93 16.04 -1.10
C HIS A 96 -12.29 15.80 -1.77
N SER A 97 -12.98 14.70 -1.47
CA SER A 97 -14.30 14.38 -2.03
C SER A 97 -15.45 14.91 -1.16
N GLN A 98 -16.59 15.20 -1.78
CA GLN A 98 -17.80 15.65 -1.07
C GLN A 98 -18.46 14.52 -0.27
N GLU A 99 -18.25 13.27 -0.69
CA GLU A 99 -18.81 12.06 -0.08
C GLU A 99 -17.89 11.46 1.00
N GLY A 100 -16.66 11.96 1.10
CA GLY A 100 -15.65 11.50 2.04
C GLY A 100 -15.79 12.11 3.43
N TYR A 101 -14.73 12.01 4.23
CA TYR A 101 -14.73 12.53 5.58
C TYR A 101 -14.69 14.06 5.61
N ALA A 102 -15.66 14.66 6.29
CA ALA A 102 -15.72 16.10 6.51
C ALA A 102 -14.74 16.52 7.62
N PHE A 103 -13.45 16.63 7.31
CA PHE A 103 -12.46 17.16 8.23
C PHE A 103 -12.69 18.64 8.50
N ASN A 104 -12.47 19.06 9.75
CA ASN A 104 -12.52 20.47 10.08
C ASN A 104 -11.32 21.17 9.45
N LYS A 105 -11.57 22.16 8.57
CA LYS A 105 -10.51 22.89 7.84
C LYS A 105 -9.40 23.45 8.72
N LYS A 106 -9.68 23.75 10.00
CA LYS A 106 -8.68 24.26 10.95
C LYS A 106 -7.71 23.18 11.44
N THR A 107 -8.18 21.93 11.54
CA THR A 107 -7.42 20.78 12.07
C THR A 107 -7.06 19.77 10.99
N ALA A 108 -7.57 19.91 9.77
CA ALA A 108 -7.43 18.93 8.69
C ALA A 108 -5.98 18.47 8.45
N LYS A 109 -5.01 19.39 8.54
CA LYS A 109 -3.59 19.03 8.39
C LYS A 109 -3.06 18.17 9.54
N GLN A 110 -3.49 18.44 10.77
CA GLN A 110 -3.13 17.65 11.95
C GLN A 110 -3.80 16.28 11.91
N GLU A 111 -5.08 16.23 11.54
CA GLU A 111 -5.84 14.99 11.36
C GLU A 111 -5.24 14.13 10.24
N GLU A 112 -4.88 14.74 9.11
CA GLU A 112 -4.18 14.05 8.02
C GLU A 112 -2.84 13.48 8.50
N GLN A 113 -2.02 14.27 9.20
CA GLN A 113 -0.74 13.79 9.74
C GLN A 113 -0.91 12.65 10.74
N PHE A 114 -1.94 12.73 11.58
CA PHE A 114 -2.31 11.69 12.53
C PHE A 114 -2.69 10.39 11.82
N ILE A 115 -3.55 10.46 10.80
CA ILE A 115 -3.96 9.28 10.02
C ILE A 115 -2.76 8.66 9.29
N ILE A 116 -1.89 9.48 8.69
CA ILE A 116 -0.65 8.99 8.06
C ILE A 116 0.23 8.29 9.09
N LYS A 117 0.45 8.89 10.27
CA LYS A 117 1.27 8.31 11.35
C LYS A 117 0.76 6.91 11.69
N LEU A 118 -0.52 6.78 12.00
CA LEU A 118 -1.09 5.49 12.40
C LEU A 118 -1.09 4.47 11.27
N THR A 119 -1.52 4.83 10.06
CA THR A 119 -1.54 3.88 8.92
C THR A 119 -0.14 3.44 8.51
N LEU A 120 0.87 4.32 8.60
CA LEU A 120 2.28 3.98 8.38
C LEU A 120 2.77 2.95 9.39
N LEU A 121 2.52 3.19 10.69
CA LEU A 121 2.91 2.28 11.76
C LEU A 121 2.17 0.95 11.64
N MET A 122 0.85 0.97 11.42
CA MET A 122 0.06 -0.25 11.21
C MET A 122 0.62 -1.06 10.05
N ALA A 123 0.88 -0.45 8.90
CA ALA A 123 1.43 -1.15 7.73
C ALA A 123 2.80 -1.76 8.00
N LEU A 124 3.64 -1.08 8.79
CA LEU A 124 4.99 -1.54 9.12
C LEU A 124 4.95 -2.76 10.06
N PHE A 125 4.04 -2.76 11.04
CA PHE A 125 3.95 -3.78 12.08
C PHE A 125 3.03 -4.96 11.72
N PHE A 126 2.02 -4.74 10.88
CA PHE A 126 1.02 -5.75 10.49
C PHE A 126 1.58 -7.11 10.06
N PRO A 127 2.70 -7.22 9.31
CA PRO A 127 3.22 -8.51 8.89
C PRO A 127 3.76 -9.39 10.03
N LEU A 128 4.22 -8.80 11.14
CA LEU A 128 4.93 -9.50 12.22
C LEU A 128 4.07 -10.54 12.94
N PRO A 129 2.90 -10.18 13.53
CA PRO A 129 2.06 -11.15 14.23
C PRO A 129 1.52 -12.20 13.26
N LEU A 130 1.09 -11.79 12.06
CA LEU A 130 0.52 -12.67 11.06
C LEU A 130 1.52 -13.75 10.58
N LYS A 131 2.77 -13.36 10.28
CA LYS A 131 3.82 -14.31 9.89
C LYS A 131 4.21 -15.22 11.05
N SER A 132 4.30 -14.68 12.26
CA SER A 132 4.71 -15.45 13.44
C SER A 132 3.64 -16.45 13.88
N ALA A 133 2.36 -16.14 13.68
CA ALA A 133 1.23 -17.02 13.97
C ALA A 133 1.26 -18.34 13.18
N LEU A 134 2.00 -18.40 12.07
CA LEU A 134 2.24 -19.64 11.32
C LEU A 134 3.05 -20.67 12.11
N SER A 135 3.80 -20.23 13.11
CA SER A 135 4.69 -21.07 13.93
C SER A 135 4.43 -20.98 15.43
N ASP A 136 3.78 -19.92 15.91
CA ASP A 136 3.53 -19.65 17.32
C ASP A 136 2.06 -19.24 17.53
N PRO A 137 1.22 -20.11 18.12
CA PRO A 137 -0.18 -19.80 18.41
C PRO A 137 -0.38 -18.62 19.36
N LYS A 138 0.65 -18.21 20.12
CA LYS A 138 0.62 -17.06 21.05
C LYS A 138 1.27 -15.81 20.48
N ALA A 139 1.52 -15.77 19.16
CA ALA A 139 2.15 -14.63 18.50
C ALA A 139 1.42 -13.31 18.80
N ASP A 140 0.09 -13.30 18.79
CA ASP A 140 -0.69 -12.08 19.03
C ASP A 140 -0.46 -11.52 20.43
N GLU A 141 -0.59 -12.34 21.48
CA GLU A 141 -0.36 -11.91 22.87
C GLU A 141 1.06 -11.36 23.06
N LYS A 142 2.05 -12.06 22.50
CA LYS A 142 3.47 -11.66 22.56
C LYS A 142 3.70 -10.32 21.87
N TYR A 143 3.23 -10.15 20.63
CA TYR A 143 3.49 -8.93 19.87
C TYR A 143 2.65 -7.75 20.34
N LYS A 144 1.44 -7.96 20.88
CA LYS A 144 0.67 -6.89 21.52
C LYS A 144 1.45 -6.25 22.66
N ALA A 145 2.02 -7.07 23.54
CA ALA A 145 2.84 -6.58 24.65
C ALA A 145 4.10 -5.85 24.15
N LEU A 146 4.85 -6.46 23.22
CA LEU A 146 6.05 -5.85 22.66
C LEU A 146 5.76 -4.52 21.95
N PHE A 147 4.71 -4.46 21.14
CA PHE A 147 4.38 -3.25 20.38
C PHE A 147 3.93 -2.12 21.31
N ARG A 148 3.25 -2.44 22.41
CA ARG A 148 2.92 -1.44 23.43
C ARG A 148 4.18 -0.86 24.05
N THR A 149 5.11 -1.72 24.48
CA THR A 149 6.39 -1.27 25.03
C THR A 149 7.15 -0.40 24.04
N TRP A 150 7.25 -0.82 22.77
CA TRP A 150 8.00 -0.04 21.79
C TRP A 150 7.31 1.29 21.47
N LEU A 151 6.03 1.27 21.11
CA LEU A 151 5.35 2.46 20.58
C LEU A 151 4.91 3.45 21.65
N VAL A 152 4.61 3.00 22.86
CA VAL A 152 4.14 3.85 23.96
C VAL A 152 5.27 4.15 24.94
N ASP A 153 5.95 3.12 25.44
CA ASP A 153 6.88 3.28 26.57
C ASP A 153 8.28 3.74 26.14
N ASP A 154 8.86 3.08 25.12
CA ASP A 154 10.26 3.31 24.71
C ASP A 154 10.39 4.51 23.77
N PHE A 155 9.56 4.57 22.72
CA PHE A 155 9.66 5.59 21.68
C PHE A 155 8.64 6.73 21.82
N GLY A 156 7.62 6.59 22.69
CA GLY A 156 6.62 7.64 22.93
C GLY A 156 5.90 8.12 21.66
N MET A 157 5.72 7.23 20.68
CA MET A 157 5.15 7.56 19.37
C MET A 157 3.62 7.60 19.41
N LEU A 158 3.03 6.80 20.29
CA LEU A 158 1.60 6.67 20.51
C LEU A 158 1.26 6.89 21.98
N ASP A 159 0.16 7.59 22.24
CA ASP A 159 -0.49 7.53 23.55
C ASP A 159 -1.36 6.26 23.68
N SER A 160 -2.05 6.11 24.82
CA SER A 160 -2.88 4.92 25.07
C SER A 160 -4.09 4.81 24.14
N GLU A 161 -4.74 5.91 23.79
CA GLU A 161 -5.92 5.92 22.90
C GLU A 161 -5.48 5.66 21.45
N GLU A 162 -4.37 6.27 21.03
CA GLU A 162 -3.79 6.01 19.72
C GLU A 162 -3.33 4.55 19.57
N PHE A 163 -2.82 3.96 20.66
CA PHE A 163 -2.42 2.56 20.68
C PHE A 163 -3.62 1.60 20.53
N GLU A 164 -4.79 1.91 21.09
CA GLU A 164 -6.00 1.10 20.91
C GLU A 164 -6.43 1.02 19.43
N ILE A 165 -6.35 2.16 18.72
CA ILE A 165 -6.60 2.22 17.29
C ILE A 165 -5.54 1.38 16.54
N PHE A 166 -4.26 1.59 16.85
CA PHE A 166 -3.16 0.81 16.28
C PHE A 166 -3.36 -0.70 16.47
N GLU A 167 -3.69 -1.13 17.69
CA GLU A 167 -3.90 -2.54 18.03
C GLU A 167 -5.06 -3.14 17.23
N ALA A 168 -6.18 -2.43 17.14
CA ALA A 168 -7.32 -2.88 16.33
C ALA A 168 -6.96 -3.01 14.85
N GLY A 169 -6.16 -2.09 14.30
CA GLY A 169 -5.69 -2.17 12.92
C GLY A 169 -4.75 -3.34 12.67
N VAL A 170 -3.78 -3.57 13.57
CA VAL A 170 -2.73 -4.58 13.40
C VAL A 170 -3.21 -6.00 13.68
N PHE A 171 -3.95 -6.20 14.76
CA PHE A 171 -4.30 -7.55 15.23
C PHE A 171 -5.68 -8.02 14.75
N ASN A 172 -6.66 -7.11 14.67
CA ASN A 172 -7.98 -7.48 14.13
C ASN A 172 -8.01 -7.37 12.61
N GLY A 173 -7.18 -6.52 12.01
CA GLY A 173 -7.07 -6.35 10.56
C GLY A 173 -8.44 -6.08 9.93
N VAL A 174 -8.83 -6.90 8.96
CA VAL A 174 -10.12 -6.76 8.27
C VAL A 174 -11.36 -7.12 9.11
N LYS A 175 -11.18 -7.56 10.36
CA LYS A 175 -12.26 -7.95 11.28
C LYS A 175 -12.65 -6.85 12.27
N ASN A 176 -11.99 -5.69 12.25
CA ASN A 176 -12.40 -4.57 13.10
C ASN A 176 -13.76 -4.00 12.69
N GLU A 177 -14.42 -3.24 13.56
CA GLU A 177 -15.72 -2.62 13.27
C GLU A 177 -15.56 -1.28 12.49
N PRO A 178 -16.54 -0.91 11.63
CA PRO A 178 -16.52 0.36 10.91
C PRO A 178 -16.76 1.56 11.85
N GLY A 179 -16.30 2.74 11.43
CA GLY A 179 -16.64 4.02 12.08
C GLY A 179 -15.46 4.83 12.61
N ASN A 180 -14.27 4.23 12.68
CA ASN A 180 -13.03 4.98 12.90
C ASN A 180 -12.32 5.19 11.56
N VAL A 181 -12.05 6.45 11.20
CA VAL A 181 -11.45 6.84 9.92
C VAL A 181 -10.14 6.11 9.62
N VAL A 182 -9.25 5.97 10.60
CA VAL A 182 -7.95 5.29 10.44
C VAL A 182 -8.18 3.80 10.15
N LEU A 183 -9.08 3.16 10.91
CA LEU A 183 -9.40 1.74 10.75
C LEU A 183 -10.12 1.47 9.44
N ASP A 184 -10.99 2.37 8.99
CA ASP A 184 -11.73 2.23 7.73
C ASP A 184 -10.79 2.33 6.53
N ILE A 185 -9.86 3.30 6.55
CA ILE A 185 -8.81 3.44 5.52
C ILE A 185 -7.91 2.20 5.50
N PHE A 186 -7.45 1.76 6.67
CA PHE A 186 -6.54 0.63 6.75
C PHE A 186 -7.25 -0.70 6.40
N HIS A 187 -8.51 -0.87 6.79
CA HIS A 187 -9.36 -1.99 6.38
C HIS A 187 -9.40 -2.11 4.86
N ASP A 188 -9.75 -1.02 4.16
CA ASP A 188 -9.86 -1.04 2.70
C ASP A 188 -8.51 -1.28 2.02
N ALA A 189 -7.42 -0.72 2.56
CA ALA A 189 -6.07 -1.02 2.09
C ALA A 189 -5.71 -2.51 2.23
N LEU A 190 -6.06 -3.14 3.36
CA LEU A 190 -5.89 -4.58 3.56
C LEU A 190 -6.71 -5.40 2.56
N ARG A 191 -7.97 -5.01 2.31
CA ARG A 191 -8.85 -5.69 1.33
C ARG A 191 -8.31 -5.65 -0.08
N PHE A 192 -7.81 -4.51 -0.53
CA PHE A 192 -7.15 -4.43 -1.83
C PHE A 192 -5.95 -5.35 -1.89
N GLU A 193 -5.17 -5.38 -0.81
CA GLU A 193 -3.95 -6.13 -0.73
C GLU A 193 -4.16 -7.66 -0.58
N GLU A 194 -5.35 -8.13 -0.17
CA GLU A 194 -5.73 -9.55 -0.24
C GLU A 194 -5.71 -10.08 -1.70
N SER A 195 -5.80 -9.21 -2.70
CA SER A 195 -5.74 -9.58 -4.12
C SER A 195 -4.45 -10.30 -4.51
N GLN A 196 -3.32 -10.02 -3.83
CA GLN A 196 -2.07 -10.75 -4.07
C GLN A 196 -2.17 -12.26 -3.78
N PHE A 197 -3.18 -12.68 -3.00
CA PHE A 197 -3.46 -14.08 -2.68
C PHE A 197 -4.63 -14.65 -3.48
N GLY A 198 -5.10 -13.94 -4.52
CA GLY A 198 -6.18 -14.39 -5.40
C GLY A 198 -7.59 -14.10 -4.88
N TYR A 199 -7.73 -13.34 -3.79
CA TYR A 199 -9.05 -12.91 -3.31
C TYR A 199 -9.65 -11.84 -4.23
N THR A 200 -10.97 -11.88 -4.38
CA THR A 200 -11.70 -10.85 -5.14
C THR A 200 -12.18 -9.76 -4.19
N VAL A 201 -11.85 -8.51 -4.52
CA VAL A 201 -12.34 -7.34 -3.77
C VAL A 201 -13.84 -7.17 -4.02
N ASN A 202 -14.62 -7.09 -2.94
CA ASN A 202 -16.06 -6.86 -2.98
C ASN A 202 -16.36 -5.43 -2.50
N SER A 203 -16.95 -4.59 -3.35
CA SER A 203 -17.24 -3.19 -2.99
C SER A 203 -18.20 -3.04 -1.82
N ASN A 204 -19.05 -4.03 -1.52
CA ASN A 204 -20.04 -3.95 -0.45
C ASN A 204 -19.42 -4.03 0.95
N ILE A 205 -18.21 -4.56 1.06
CA ILE A 205 -17.48 -4.63 2.34
C ILE A 205 -16.50 -3.47 2.50
N MET A 206 -16.29 -2.66 1.45
CA MET A 206 -15.41 -1.50 1.47
C MET A 206 -16.11 -0.35 2.20
N ARG A 207 -15.33 0.41 2.96
CA ARG A 207 -15.87 1.41 3.91
C ARG A 207 -15.74 2.82 3.38
N THR A 208 -14.66 3.08 2.64
CA THR A 208 -14.30 4.40 2.12
C THR A 208 -14.90 4.66 0.74
N VAL A 209 -14.99 5.93 0.34
CA VAL A 209 -15.44 6.35 -1.00
C VAL A 209 -14.54 5.75 -2.07
N LEU A 210 -13.22 5.88 -1.91
CA LEU A 210 -12.29 5.30 -2.89
C LEU A 210 -12.33 3.77 -2.90
N GLY A 211 -12.52 3.15 -1.73
CA GLY A 211 -12.69 1.71 -1.59
C GLY A 211 -13.83 1.15 -2.44
N LYS A 212 -14.93 1.91 -2.58
CA LYS A 212 -16.11 1.53 -3.38
C LYS A 212 -15.94 1.82 -4.87
N SER A 213 -14.88 2.49 -5.29
CA SER A 213 -14.64 2.84 -6.70
C SER A 213 -14.19 1.62 -7.52
N ILE A 214 -14.96 1.29 -8.56
CA ILE A 214 -14.65 0.19 -9.49
C ILE A 214 -13.33 0.44 -10.23
N VAL A 215 -13.10 1.66 -10.68
CA VAL A 215 -11.90 2.04 -11.45
C VAL A 215 -10.65 1.91 -10.59
N PHE A 216 -10.71 2.41 -9.36
CA PHE A 216 -9.59 2.29 -8.43
C PHE A 216 -9.35 0.83 -8.03
N THR A 217 -10.41 0.06 -7.79
CA THR A 217 -10.32 -1.37 -7.48
C THR A 217 -9.55 -2.13 -8.55
N ALA A 218 -9.84 -1.89 -9.83
CA ALA A 218 -9.13 -2.55 -10.93
C ALA A 218 -7.62 -2.22 -10.93
N LYS A 219 -7.26 -0.95 -10.69
CA LYS A 219 -5.86 -0.50 -10.58
C LYS A 219 -5.17 -1.13 -9.37
N ALA A 220 -5.75 -0.98 -8.18
CA ALA A 220 -5.20 -1.46 -6.91
C ALA A 220 -5.02 -2.99 -6.91
N LYS A 221 -5.99 -3.73 -7.47
CA LYS A 221 -5.90 -5.17 -7.67
C LYS A 221 -4.68 -5.55 -8.50
N LYS A 222 -4.49 -4.90 -9.65
CA LYS A 222 -3.36 -5.17 -10.55
C LYS A 222 -2.01 -4.89 -9.87
N GLU A 223 -1.91 -3.80 -9.12
CA GLU A 223 -0.69 -3.44 -8.38
C GLU A 223 -0.37 -4.45 -7.27
N SER A 224 -1.40 -4.94 -6.58
CA SER A 224 -1.27 -5.94 -5.52
C SER A 224 -0.94 -7.35 -6.06
N GLU A 225 -1.67 -7.83 -7.08
CA GLU A 225 -1.43 -9.12 -7.75
C GLU A 225 0.00 -9.24 -8.28
N ARG A 226 0.54 -8.13 -8.79
CA ARG A 226 1.89 -8.07 -9.36
C ARG A 226 2.96 -7.74 -8.33
N ASN A 227 2.58 -7.55 -7.07
CA ASN A 227 3.50 -7.33 -5.94
C ASN A 227 4.50 -6.20 -6.18
N LEU A 228 4.04 -5.11 -6.79
CA LEU A 228 4.90 -3.98 -7.18
C LEU A 228 5.49 -3.27 -5.97
N THR A 229 6.66 -2.67 -6.19
CA THR A 229 7.42 -1.97 -5.15
C THR A 229 7.31 -0.46 -5.36
N PRO A 230 6.61 0.27 -4.49
CA PRO A 230 6.58 1.74 -4.53
C PRO A 230 7.99 2.35 -4.43
N GLY A 231 8.37 3.19 -5.39
CA GLY A 231 9.74 3.69 -5.49
C GLY A 231 10.23 4.53 -4.29
N TRP A 232 9.35 5.04 -3.43
CA TRP A 232 9.78 5.76 -2.22
C TRP A 232 10.42 4.82 -1.19
N VAL A 233 10.14 3.51 -1.20
CA VAL A 233 10.68 2.57 -0.21
C VAL A 233 12.20 2.37 -0.35
N LEU A 234 12.73 2.51 -1.57
CA LEU A 234 14.17 2.51 -1.84
C LEU A 234 14.83 3.74 -1.22
N ASN A 235 14.23 4.91 -1.41
CA ASN A 235 14.70 6.14 -0.78
C ASN A 235 14.60 6.08 0.76
N PHE A 236 13.54 5.44 1.28
CA PHE A 236 13.37 5.23 2.72
C PHE A 236 14.48 4.35 3.29
N GLN A 237 14.80 3.24 2.63
CA GLN A 237 15.96 2.40 3.00
C GLN A 237 17.27 3.20 2.97
N ALA A 238 17.51 3.95 1.89
CA ALA A 238 18.72 4.76 1.72
C ALA A 238 18.85 5.85 2.79
N ALA A 239 17.74 6.48 3.19
CA ALA A 239 17.72 7.52 4.22
C ALA A 239 18.21 7.03 5.60
N TYR A 240 18.02 5.74 5.91
CA TYR A 240 18.58 5.14 7.13
C TYR A 240 19.97 4.55 6.95
N ASN A 241 20.53 4.55 5.74
CA ASN A 241 21.77 3.85 5.42
C ASN A 241 21.72 2.36 5.83
N ILE A 242 20.69 1.67 5.35
CA ILE A 242 20.44 0.23 5.54
C ILE A 242 20.37 -0.42 4.15
N ASP A 243 20.77 -1.69 4.02
CA ASP A 243 20.73 -2.46 2.76
C ASP A 243 19.89 -3.75 2.86
N SER A 244 19.30 -3.98 4.03
CA SER A 244 18.61 -5.21 4.43
C SER A 244 17.10 -5.07 4.54
N PHE A 245 16.53 -3.92 4.17
CA PHE A 245 15.09 -3.66 4.28
C PHE A 245 14.31 -4.02 3.01
N VAL A 246 14.84 -3.68 1.83
CA VAL A 246 14.26 -3.96 0.51
C VAL A 246 15.33 -4.64 -0.35
N ASP A 247 14.93 -5.66 -1.09
CA ASP A 247 15.75 -6.23 -2.17
C ASP A 247 15.61 -5.34 -3.41
N GLU A 248 16.58 -4.44 -3.58
CA GLU A 248 16.56 -3.40 -4.63
C GLU A 248 16.68 -3.99 -6.04
N GLU A 249 17.61 -4.93 -6.25
CA GLU A 249 17.81 -5.58 -7.56
C GLU A 249 16.52 -6.27 -8.02
N LYS A 250 15.90 -7.06 -7.13
CA LYS A 250 14.65 -7.74 -7.45
C LYS A 250 13.50 -6.75 -7.65
N ALA A 251 13.46 -5.67 -6.86
CA ALA A 251 12.41 -4.65 -6.99
C ALA A 251 12.47 -3.92 -8.34
N LEU A 252 13.68 -3.61 -8.82
CA LEU A 252 13.90 -2.98 -10.11
C LEU A 252 13.53 -3.94 -11.25
N ALA A 253 14.00 -5.19 -11.22
CA ALA A 253 13.70 -6.19 -12.24
C ALA A 253 12.18 -6.44 -12.39
N ASP A 254 11.47 -6.60 -11.27
CA ASP A 254 10.01 -6.82 -11.29
C ASP A 254 9.24 -5.60 -11.83
N ASN A 255 9.74 -4.38 -11.59
CA ASN A 255 9.14 -3.15 -12.10
C ASN A 255 9.45 -2.93 -13.60
N GLU A 256 10.65 -3.27 -14.07
CA GLU A 256 11.03 -3.14 -15.49
C GLU A 256 10.21 -4.04 -16.40
N ALA A 257 9.97 -5.30 -15.98
CA ALA A 257 9.11 -6.24 -16.70
C ALA A 257 7.67 -5.72 -16.92
N MET A 258 7.26 -4.67 -16.20
CA MET A 258 5.93 -4.07 -16.30
C MET A 258 5.82 -2.98 -17.36
N HIS A 259 6.92 -2.29 -17.65
CA HIS A 259 6.96 -1.31 -18.74
C HIS A 259 6.81 -2.02 -20.10
N GLU A 260 7.29 -3.26 -20.21
CA GLU A 260 7.12 -4.11 -21.41
C GLU A 260 5.66 -4.55 -21.60
N ASP A 261 4.90 -4.64 -20.50
CA ASP A 261 3.49 -5.04 -20.44
C ASP A 261 2.52 -3.88 -20.81
N GLY A 262 3.03 -2.69 -21.10
CA GLY A 262 2.28 -1.58 -21.70
C GLY A 262 1.27 -0.88 -20.80
N ILE A 263 1.45 -0.92 -19.48
CA ILE A 263 0.57 -0.22 -18.54
C ILE A 263 1.42 0.53 -17.51
N THR A 264 1.77 1.75 -17.89
CA THR A 264 2.05 2.90 -17.02
C THR A 264 1.20 4.05 -17.50
#